data_AF-A0A0M3IB50-F1
#
_entry.id   AF-A0A0M3IB50-F1
#
_cell.length_a   1.000
_cell.length_b   1.000
_cell.length_c   1.000
_cell.angle_alpha   90.00
_cell.angle_beta   90.00
_cell.angle_gamma   90.00
#
_symmetry.space_group_name_H-M   'P 1'
#
loop_
_entity.id
_entity.type
_entity.pdbx_description
1 polymer ?
#
loop_
_entity_poly.entity_id
_entity_poly.type
_entity_poly.pdbx_seq_one_letter_code
_entity_poly.pdbx_strand_id
1 'polypeptide(L)'
;MNRVQKQRQIVEWVWRYFNSDGPRIPLYFQHQGHSRTIIGVLENSTTLSGKELLIYDPGTSPLRIEDALNKSSPKELEFLRFPASALKHSQYQIVAIRGVLQDEFYEMAKDFTSFNHVTL
;
A
#
# COMPACT_ATOMS: atom_id res chain seq x y z
N MET A 1 3.97 1.60 20.24
CA MET A 1 2.93 2.34 19.49
C MET A 1 1.61 1.60 19.55
N ASN A 2 0.50 2.31 19.68
CA ASN A 2 -0.84 1.73 19.57
C ASN A 2 -1.22 1.49 18.10
N ARG A 3 -2.28 0.71 17.85
CA ARG A 3 -2.74 0.35 16.50
C ARG A 3 -2.97 1.56 15.60
N VAL A 4 -3.62 2.61 16.10
CA VAL A 4 -3.90 3.83 15.32
C VAL A 4 -2.62 4.52 14.87
N GLN A 5 -1.62 4.63 15.76
CA GLN A 5 -0.31 5.19 15.42
C GLN A 5 0.39 4.37 14.33
N LYS A 6 0.28 3.03 14.39
CA LYS A 6 0.89 2.13 13.41
C LYS A 6 0.20 2.18 12.05
N GLN A 7 -1.13 2.23 12.03
CA GLN A 7 -1.92 2.46 10.82
C GLN A 7 -1.51 3.78 10.14
N ARG A 8 -1.37 4.86 10.92
CA ARG A 8 -0.89 6.16 10.42
C ARG A 8 0.53 6.07 9.86
N GLN A 9 1.43 5.34 10.51
CA GLN A 9 2.80 5.18 10.04
C GLN A 9 2.87 4.48 8.67
N ILE A 10 2.07 3.43 8.45
CA ILE A 10 1.98 2.76 7.15
C ILE A 10 1.50 3.74 6.09
N VAL A 11 0.39 4.44 6.34
CA VAL A 11 -0.19 5.40 5.39
C VAL A 11 0.81 6.52 5.05
N GLU A 12 1.49 7.05 6.05
CA GLU A 12 2.50 8.10 5.88
C GLU A 12 3.73 7.61 5.11
N TRP A 13 4.22 6.40 5.38
CA TRP A 13 5.32 5.81 4.63
C TRP A 13 4.97 5.65 3.15
N VAL A 14 3.77 5.16 2.86
CA VAL A 14 3.28 4.99 1.48
C VAL A 14 3.10 6.35 0.78
N TRP A 15 2.54 7.34 1.48
CA TRP A 15 2.41 8.69 0.94
C TRP A 15 3.77 9.30 0.58
N ARG A 16 4.78 9.17 1.47
CA ARG A 16 6.15 9.61 1.18
C ARG A 16 6.76 8.88 -0.01
N TYR A 17 6.51 7.59 -0.14
CA TYR A 17 6.99 6.82 -1.28
C TYR A 17 6.46 7.40 -2.61
N PHE A 18 5.14 7.58 -2.74
CA PHE A 18 4.55 8.10 -3.97
C PHE A 18 4.85 9.58 -4.23
N ASN A 19 5.21 10.35 -3.21
CA ASN A 19 5.61 11.76 -3.32
C ASN A 19 7.14 11.97 -3.36
N SER A 20 7.94 10.90 -3.38
CA SER A 20 9.40 11.01 -3.56
C SER A 20 9.77 11.17 -5.04
N ASP A 21 11.03 11.55 -5.30
CA ASP A 21 11.60 11.65 -6.66
C ASP A 21 11.88 10.29 -7.31
N GLY A 22 11.64 9.18 -6.58
CA GLY A 22 11.86 7.82 -7.06
C GLY A 22 10.75 7.29 -7.99
N PRO A 23 10.92 6.06 -8.50
CA PRO A 23 9.91 5.43 -9.34
C PRO A 23 8.62 5.18 -8.57
N ARG A 24 7.50 5.72 -9.09
CA ARG A 24 6.15 5.60 -8.53
C ARG A 24 5.46 4.32 -8.99
N ILE A 25 6.07 3.18 -8.65
CA ILE A 25 5.61 1.85 -9.04
C ILE A 25 4.63 1.32 -7.97
N PRO A 26 3.59 0.54 -8.33
CA PRO A 26 2.74 -0.09 -7.35
C PRO A 26 3.51 -0.94 -6.32
N LEU A 27 3.02 -0.96 -5.09
CA LEU A 27 3.65 -1.66 -3.97
C LEU A 27 2.97 -3.01 -3.72
N TYR A 28 3.75 -4.07 -3.57
CA TYR A 28 3.22 -5.33 -3.04
C TYR A 28 2.90 -5.15 -1.55
N PHE A 29 1.70 -5.55 -1.14
CA PHE A 29 1.18 -5.33 0.20
C PHE A 29 0.63 -6.63 0.79
N GLN A 30 1.26 -7.09 1.86
CA GLN A 30 0.98 -8.38 2.48
C GLN A 30 0.45 -8.21 3.89
N HIS A 31 -0.51 -9.04 4.26
CA HIS A 31 -0.77 -9.42 5.66
C HIS A 31 -0.95 -10.94 5.76
N GLN A 32 -1.15 -11.47 6.96
CA GLN A 32 -1.42 -12.90 7.12
C GLN A 32 -2.62 -13.33 6.26
N GLY A 33 -2.39 -14.30 5.37
CA GLY A 33 -3.42 -14.97 4.56
C GLY A 33 -3.86 -14.26 3.27
N HIS A 34 -3.39 -13.05 2.97
CA HIS A 34 -3.74 -12.37 1.71
C HIS A 34 -2.72 -11.33 1.28
N SER A 35 -2.60 -11.13 -0.03
CA SER A 35 -1.79 -10.08 -0.64
C SER A 35 -2.60 -9.21 -1.58
N ARG A 36 -2.19 -7.96 -1.68
CA ARG A 36 -2.82 -6.91 -2.49
C ARG A 36 -1.75 -6.01 -3.07
N THR A 37 -2.16 -5.10 -3.94
CA THR A 37 -1.27 -4.10 -4.54
C THR A 37 -1.73 -2.70 -4.17
N ILE A 38 -0.86 -1.90 -3.54
CA ILE A 38 -1.15 -0.47 -3.34
C ILE A 38 -0.76 0.27 -4.62
N ILE A 39 -1.73 0.96 -5.22
CA ILE A 39 -1.59 1.65 -6.51
C ILE A 39 -1.54 3.18 -6.36
N GLY A 40 -1.72 3.70 -5.14
CA GLY A 40 -1.62 5.13 -4.88
C GLY A 40 -2.10 5.53 -3.49
N VAL A 41 -2.18 6.85 -3.27
CA VAL A 41 -2.73 7.48 -2.06
C VAL A 41 -3.65 8.60 -2.47
N LEU A 42 -4.81 8.67 -1.82
CA LEU A 42 -5.74 9.79 -1.94
C LEU A 42 -5.63 10.68 -0.70
N GLU A 43 -5.47 11.98 -0.91
CA GLU A 43 -5.64 12.95 0.18
C GLU A 43 -7.13 13.20 0.38
N ASN A 44 -7.59 12.95 1.61
CA ASN A 44 -8.98 13.11 1.98
C ASN A 44 -9.06 13.77 3.36
N SER A 45 -9.28 15.08 3.36
CA SER A 45 -9.37 15.94 4.55
C SER A 45 -10.48 15.53 5.53
N THR A 46 -11.44 14.70 5.11
CA THR A 46 -12.53 14.20 5.98
C THR A 46 -12.12 13.01 6.85
N THR A 47 -10.96 12.39 6.60
CA THR A 47 -10.48 11.23 7.37
C THR A 47 -9.55 11.64 8.51
N LEU A 48 -9.54 10.87 9.61
CA LEU A 48 -8.66 11.08 10.76
C LEU A 48 -7.15 11.03 10.45
N SER A 49 -6.77 10.47 9.29
CA SER A 49 -5.39 10.44 8.77
C SER A 49 -5.14 11.51 7.70
N GLY A 50 -6.18 12.18 7.21
CA GLY A 50 -6.11 13.07 6.04
C GLY A 50 -5.80 12.33 4.72
N LYS A 51 -5.66 11.01 4.75
CA LYS A 51 -5.09 10.19 3.67
C LYS A 51 -5.69 8.78 3.67
N GLU A 52 -5.90 8.23 2.49
CA GLU A 52 -6.40 6.88 2.24
C GLU A 52 -5.52 6.17 1.22
N LEU A 53 -5.31 4.87 1.39
CA LEU A 53 -4.60 4.07 0.40
C LEU A 53 -5.53 3.70 -0.75
N LEU A 54 -5.01 3.65 -1.97
CA LEU A 54 -5.68 3.02 -3.10
C LEU A 54 -5.12 1.62 -3.27
N ILE A 55 -5.94 0.59 -3.04
CA ILE A 55 -5.52 -0.81 -3.03
C ILE A 55 -6.32 -1.62 -4.04
N TYR A 56 -5.60 -2.26 -4.95
CA TYR A 56 -6.12 -3.30 -5.83
C TYR A 56 -6.03 -4.67 -5.14
N ASP A 57 -7.16 -5.38 -5.08
CA ASP A 57 -7.25 -6.75 -4.57
C ASP A 57 -7.37 -7.73 -5.76
N PRO A 58 -6.46 -8.72 -5.91
CA PRO A 58 -6.53 -9.70 -7.00
C PRO A 58 -7.78 -10.59 -6.96
N GLY A 59 -8.48 -10.66 -5.83
CA GLY A 59 -9.79 -11.29 -5.73
C GLY A 59 -10.93 -10.48 -6.34
N THR A 60 -10.67 -9.26 -6.82
CA THR A 60 -11.68 -8.42 -7.46
C THR A 60 -11.98 -8.92 -8.87
N SER A 61 -13.26 -9.15 -9.17
CA SER A 61 -13.70 -9.50 -10.52
C SER A 61 -13.25 -8.43 -11.55
N PRO A 62 -12.62 -8.81 -12.67
CA PRO A 62 -12.26 -7.88 -13.73
C PRO A 62 -13.44 -7.06 -14.25
N LEU A 63 -14.62 -7.67 -14.34
CA LEU A 63 -15.86 -6.99 -14.78
C LEU A 63 -16.24 -5.82 -13.87
N ARG A 64 -16.03 -5.96 -12.55
CA ARG A 64 -16.31 -4.87 -11.60
C ARG A 64 -15.43 -3.64 -11.87
N ILE A 65 -14.17 -3.89 -12.25
CA ILE A 65 -13.21 -2.82 -12.54
C ILE A 65 -13.60 -2.16 -13.86
N GLU A 66 -13.88 -2.96 -14.88
CA GLU A 66 -14.31 -2.48 -16.19
C GLU A 66 -15.60 -1.63 -16.09
N ASP A 67 -16.62 -2.14 -15.39
CA ASP A 67 -17.87 -1.42 -15.16
C ASP A 67 -17.64 -0.10 -14.41
N ALA A 68 -16.79 -0.10 -13.38
CA ALA A 68 -16.49 1.10 -12.61
C ALA A 68 -15.76 2.15 -13.45
N LEU A 69 -14.82 1.73 -14.31
CA LEU A 69 -14.11 2.62 -15.22
C LEU A 69 -15.04 3.17 -16.32
N ASN A 70 -15.90 2.34 -16.90
CA ASN A 70 -16.84 2.74 -17.94
C ASN A 70 -17.86 3.78 -17.46
N LYS A 71 -18.34 3.65 -16.22
CA LYS A 71 -19.26 4.62 -15.61
C LYS A 71 -18.61 5.97 -15.30
N SER A 72 -17.27 6.06 -15.27
CA SER A 72 -16.51 7.29 -15.04
C SER A 72 -16.94 8.07 -13.78
N SER A 73 -17.39 7.36 -12.74
CA SER A 73 -17.87 7.96 -11.48
C SER A 73 -16.94 7.57 -10.33
N PRO A 74 -16.41 8.55 -9.55
CA PRO A 74 -15.55 8.25 -8.39
C PRO A 74 -16.18 7.32 -7.36
N LYS A 75 -17.52 7.32 -7.25
CA LYS A 75 -18.26 6.44 -6.33
C LYS A 75 -18.08 4.97 -6.68
N GLU A 76 -18.00 4.66 -7.97
CA GLU A 76 -17.85 3.28 -8.44
C GLU A 76 -16.46 2.72 -8.10
N LEU A 77 -15.47 3.59 -7.90
CA LEU A 77 -14.10 3.22 -7.50
C LEU A 77 -13.88 3.22 -5.97
N GLU A 78 -14.91 3.43 -5.16
CA GLU A 78 -14.79 3.46 -3.70
C GLU A 78 -14.23 2.16 -3.11
N PHE A 79 -14.44 1.02 -3.78
CA PHE A 79 -13.91 -0.27 -3.34
C PHE A 79 -12.38 -0.36 -3.39
N LEU A 80 -11.72 0.55 -4.12
CA LEU A 80 -10.27 0.68 -4.13
C LEU A 80 -9.76 1.51 -2.94
N ARG A 81 -10.62 2.23 -2.22
CA ARG A 81 -10.22 3.16 -1.14
C ARG A 81 -10.15 2.44 0.20
N PHE A 82 -8.97 2.49 0.81
CA PHE A 82 -8.68 1.86 2.10
C PHE A 82 -8.24 2.94 3.09
N PRO A 83 -9.16 3.41 3.96
CA PRO A 83 -8.77 4.30 5.05
C PRO A 83 -7.86 3.58 6.05
N ALA A 84 -7.10 4.34 6.83
CA ALA A 84 -6.20 3.78 7.84
C ALA A 84 -6.91 2.80 8.81
N SER A 85 -8.18 3.05 9.12
CA SER A 85 -9.02 2.20 9.97
C SER A 85 -9.32 0.81 9.36
N ALA A 86 -9.25 0.67 8.03
CA ALA A 86 -9.42 -0.61 7.32
C ALA A 86 -8.20 -1.54 7.47
N LEU A 87 -7.07 -1.03 7.97
CA LEU A 87 -5.87 -1.82 8.23
C LEU A 87 -6.00 -2.55 9.59
N LYS A 88 -6.65 -3.73 9.61
CA LYS A 88 -7.03 -4.44 10.84
C LYS A 88 -6.11 -5.56 11.29
N HIS A 89 -5.21 -6.04 10.44
CA HIS A 89 -4.32 -7.14 10.78
C HIS A 89 -3.23 -6.71 11.75
N SER A 90 -2.62 -7.68 12.45
CA SER A 90 -1.54 -7.47 13.43
C SER A 90 -0.16 -7.24 12.80
N GLN A 91 -0.02 -7.51 11.49
CA GLN A 91 1.19 -7.21 10.75
C GLN A 91 0.87 -6.93 9.30
N TYR A 92 1.58 -5.95 8.74
CA TYR A 92 1.64 -5.69 7.31
C TYR A 92 3.10 -5.66 6.86
N GLN A 93 3.37 -6.13 5.65
CA GLN A 93 4.66 -6.01 4.98
C GLN A 93 4.46 -5.36 3.62
N ILE A 94 5.42 -4.52 3.23
CA ILE A 94 5.42 -3.84 1.93
C ILE A 94 6.71 -4.21 1.20
N VAL A 95 6.60 -4.59 -0.06
CA VAL A 95 7.75 -4.66 -0.97
C VAL A 95 7.63 -3.53 -1.97
N ALA A 96 8.71 -2.76 -2.08
CA ALA A 96 8.79 -1.63 -2.99
C ALA A 96 9.99 -1.80 -3.91
N ILE A 97 9.75 -1.62 -5.20
CA ILE A 97 10.81 -1.60 -6.21
C ILE A 97 11.51 -0.24 -6.11
N ARG A 98 12.83 -0.28 -5.93
CA ARG A 98 13.68 0.92 -5.74
C ARG A 98 14.67 1.15 -6.88
N GLY A 99 14.84 0.18 -7.77
CA GLY A 99 15.80 0.22 -8.86
C GLY A 99 16.31 -1.17 -9.21
N VAL A 100 17.45 -1.23 -9.91
CA VAL A 100 18.17 -2.45 -10.22
C VAL A 100 19.31 -2.61 -9.22
N LEU A 101 19.51 -3.82 -8.69
CA LEU A 101 20.62 -4.12 -7.79
C LEU A 101 21.94 -4.19 -8.57
N GLN A 102 23.01 -3.66 -7.99
CA GLN A 102 24.38 -3.92 -8.45
C GLN A 102 24.89 -5.22 -7.82
N ASP A 103 25.88 -5.87 -8.45
CA ASP A 103 26.37 -7.21 -8.06
C ASP A 103 26.79 -7.30 -6.58
N GLU A 104 27.33 -6.20 -6.04
CA GLU A 104 27.78 -6.06 -4.66
C GLU A 104 26.66 -6.26 -3.61
N PHE A 105 25.39 -6.07 -4.00
CA PHE A 105 24.24 -6.23 -3.11
C PHE A 105 23.76 -7.67 -2.97
N TYR A 106 24.20 -8.59 -3.83
CA TYR A 106 23.75 -9.98 -3.81
C TYR A 106 24.15 -10.70 -2.51
N GLU A 107 25.37 -10.48 -2.04
CA GLU A 107 25.88 -11.10 -0.80
C GLU A 107 25.13 -10.61 0.44
N MET A 108 24.78 -9.32 0.49
CA MET A 108 23.98 -8.76 1.59
C MET A 108 22.54 -9.27 1.61
N ALA A 109 21.98 -9.63 0.46
CA ALA A 109 20.61 -10.14 0.35
C ALA A 109 20.46 -11.59 0.84
N LYS A 110 21.56 -12.31 1.09
CA LYS A 110 21.53 -13.68 1.63
C LYS A 110 20.99 -13.72 3.06
N ASP A 111 21.24 -12.67 3.84
CA ASP A 111 20.62 -12.49 5.15
C ASP A 111 19.21 -11.92 4.99
N PHE A 112 18.21 -12.80 5.02
CA PHE A 112 16.81 -12.43 4.82
C PHE A 112 16.28 -11.58 5.99
N THR A 113 16.43 -10.28 5.87
CA THR A 113 15.98 -9.27 6.83
C THR A 113 15.14 -8.21 6.13
N SER A 114 14.31 -7.49 6.88
CA SER A 114 13.54 -6.37 6.35
C SER A 114 13.97 -5.06 7.00
N PHE A 115 14.04 -4.01 6.18
CA PHE A 115 14.36 -2.68 6.66
C PHE A 115 13.07 -2.02 7.18
N ASN A 116 13.04 -1.71 8.47
CA ASN A 116 11.90 -1.16 9.24
C ASN A 116 10.83 -2.18 9.65
N HIS A 117 11.05 -2.85 10.78
CA HIS A 117 10.03 -3.68 11.41
C HIS A 117 9.03 -2.80 12.19
N VAL A 118 7.84 -2.57 11.63
CA VAL A 118 6.70 -2.03 12.37
C VAL A 118 5.77 -3.19 12.72
N THR A 119 6.00 -3.85 13.85
CA THR A 119 5.04 -4.86 14.38
C THR A 119 3.76 -4.14 14.76
N LEU A 120 2.55 -4.56 14.35
CA LEU A 120 1.30 -3.84 14.68
C LEU A 120 0.71 -4.17 16.05
#